data_AF-A0A5M4AMB4-F1
#
_entry.id   AF-A0A5M4AMB4-F1
#
_cell.length_a   1.000
_cell.length_b   1.000
_cell.length_c   1.000
_cell.angle_alpha   90.00
_cell.angle_beta   90.00
_cell.angle_gamma   90.00
#
_symmetry.space_group_name_H-M   'P 1'
#
loop_
_entity.id
_entity.type
_entity.pdbx_description
1 polymer ?
#
loop_
_entity_poly.entity_id
_entity_poly.type
_entity_poly.pdbx_seq_one_letter_code
_entity_poly.pdbx_strand_id
1 'polypeptide(L)' 'MKPSIETAKKIAKLVGTTVGYLLGKTDKENILKDPEMLKRLNEIEKMEEADKGHILSVIDGFIKSIKIKNIAAL' A
#
# COMPACT_ATOMS: atom_id res chain seq x y z
N MET A 1 19.03 -1.30 21.44
CA MET A 1 18.40 -2.64 21.51
C MET A 1 17.64 -2.91 20.24
N LYS A 2 17.86 -4.04 19.55
CA LYS A 2 17.02 -4.44 18.41
C LYS A 2 15.84 -5.27 18.96
N PRO A 3 14.58 -4.90 18.71
CA PRO A 3 13.45 -5.71 19.17
C PRO A 3 13.44 -7.07 18.45
N SER A 4 12.89 -8.09 19.11
CA SER A 4 12.61 -9.36 18.43
C SER A 4 11.54 -9.16 17.35
N ILE A 5 11.48 -10.06 16.37
CA ILE A 5 10.45 -10.04 15.31
C ILE A 5 9.04 -10.04 15.92
N GLU A 6 8.86 -10.77 17.01
CA GLU A 6 7.56 -10.85 17.69
C GLU A 6 7.19 -9.54 18.40
N THR A 7 8.16 -8.89 19.05
CA THR A 7 7.95 -7.56 19.63
C THR A 7 7.61 -6.54 18.54
N ALA A 8 8.30 -6.58 17.40
CA ALA A 8 8.00 -5.70 16.26
C ALA A 8 6.58 -5.92 15.70
N LYS A 9 6.12 -7.18 15.59
CA LYS A 9 4.73 -7.50 15.20
C LYS A 9 3.70 -6.93 16.17
N LYS A 10 3.95 -7.06 17.48
CA LYS A 10 3.04 -6.53 18.52
C LYS A 10 2.98 -5.00 18.48
N ILE A 11 4.12 -4.33 18.32
CA ILE A 11 4.17 -2.87 18.15
C ILE A 11 3.39 -2.45 16.92
N ALA A 12 3.62 -3.07 15.75
CA ALA A 12 2.93 -2.74 14.51
C ALA A 12 1.41 -2.85 14.66
N LYS A 13 0.94 -3.92 15.32
CA LYS A 13 -0.48 -4.10 15.62
C LYS A 13 -1.03 -3.02 16.55
N LEU A 14 -0.30 -2.64 17.59
CA LEU A 14 -0.72 -1.62 18.56
C LEU A 14 -0.85 -0.23 17.91
N VAL A 15 0.03 0.11 16.99
CA VAL A 15 0.02 1.41 16.29
C VAL A 15 -0.71 1.37 14.94
N GLY A 16 -1.42 0.28 14.63
CA GLY A 16 -2.26 0.17 13.44
C GLY A 16 -1.50 0.24 12.11
N THR A 17 -0.29 -0.30 12.07
CA THR A 17 0.58 -0.27 10.87
C THR A 17 1.22 -1.62 10.59
N THR A 18 2.13 -1.70 9.63
CA THR A 18 2.85 -2.94 9.32
C THR A 18 4.28 -2.94 9.82
N VAL A 19 4.84 -4.13 10.04
CA VAL A 19 6.24 -4.29 10.46
C VAL A 19 7.20 -3.69 9.42
N GLY A 20 6.85 -3.76 8.13
CA GLY A 20 7.63 -3.15 7.06
C GLY A 20 7.75 -1.62 7.21
N TYR A 21 6.65 -0.96 7.61
CA TYR A 21 6.65 0.48 7.90
C TYR A 21 7.56 0.83 9.07
N LEU A 22 7.53 0.05 10.15
CA LEU A 22 8.38 0.27 11.33
C LEU A 22 9.88 0.15 11.05
N LEU A 23 10.26 -0.55 9.97
CA LEU A 23 11.66 -0.73 9.60
C LEU A 23 12.21 0.45 8.78
N GLY A 24 11.35 1.35 8.26
CA GLY A 24 11.78 2.59 7.59
C GLY A 24 12.74 2.41 6.41
N LYS A 25 12.73 1.23 5.76
CA LYS A 25 13.75 0.86 4.76
C LYS A 25 13.36 1.09 3.30
N THR A 26 12.30 1.82 3.00
CA THR A 26 11.88 2.05 1.61
C THR A 26 11.18 3.37 1.42
N ASP A 27 11.46 4.10 0.34
CA ASP A 27 10.72 5.30 -0.13
C ASP A 27 9.20 5.08 -0.31
N LYS A 28 8.74 3.84 -0.18
CA LYS A 28 7.34 3.39 -0.22
C LYS A 28 6.63 3.44 1.13
N GLU A 29 7.12 4.24 2.09
CA GLU A 29 6.65 4.29 3.49
C GLU A 29 5.12 4.44 3.58
N ASN A 30 4.50 5.21 2.70
CA ASN A 30 3.06 5.45 2.73
C ASN A 30 2.21 4.20 2.43
N ILE A 31 2.67 3.31 1.55
CA ILE A 31 1.93 2.08 1.21
C ILE A 31 2.02 1.09 2.36
N LEU A 32 3.21 0.97 2.98
CA LEU A 32 3.41 0.05 4.09
C LEU A 32 2.72 0.51 5.38
N LYS A 33 2.38 1.79 5.49
CA LYS A 33 1.74 2.37 6.67
C LYS A 33 0.34 1.80 6.92
N ASP A 34 -0.43 1.60 5.86
CA ASP A 34 -1.84 1.18 5.93
C ASP A 34 -1.98 -0.34 5.66
N PRO A 35 -2.33 -1.14 6.70
CA PRO A 35 -2.51 -2.58 6.54
C PRO A 35 -3.63 -2.97 5.57
N GLU A 36 -4.68 -2.17 5.45
CA GLU A 36 -5.82 -2.46 4.58
C GLU A 36 -5.46 -2.22 3.12
N MET A 37 -4.72 -1.16 2.82
CA MET A 37 -4.15 -0.93 1.48
C MET A 37 -3.22 -2.08 1.06
N LEU A 38 -2.39 -2.57 1.98
CA LEU A 38 -1.54 -3.74 1.70
C LEU A 38 -2.33 -5.02 1.49
N LYS A 39 -3.41 -5.23 2.25
CA LYS A 39 -4.30 -6.37 2.06
C LYS A 39 -4.90 -6.36 0.66
N ARG A 40 -5.43 -5.22 0.22
CA ARG A 40 -6.01 -5.05 -1.13
C ARG A 40 -4.98 -5.33 -2.23
N LEU A 41 -3.76 -4.81 -2.10
CA LEU A 41 -2.68 -5.09 -3.06
C LEU A 41 -2.35 -6.60 -3.12
N ASN A 42 -2.32 -7.29 -1.97
CA ASN A 42 -2.12 -8.73 -1.94
C ASN A 42 -3.30 -9.52 -2.54
N GLU A 43 -4.53 -9.01 -2.46
CA GLU A 43 -5.69 -9.63 -3.10
C GLU A 43 -5.64 -9.45 -4.62
N ILE A 44 -5.29 -8.26 -5.11
CA ILE A 44 -5.09 -7.99 -6.55
C ILE A 44 -3.99 -8.89 -7.13
N GLU A 45 -2.90 -9.08 -6.40
CA GLU A 45 -1.77 -9.91 -6.86
C GLU A 45 -2.13 -11.40 -6.98
N LYS A 46 -3.18 -11.86 -6.28
CA LYS A 46 -3.67 -13.25 -6.34
C LYS A 46 -4.72 -13.49 -7.42
N MET A 47 -5.18 -12.44 -8.12
CA MET A 47 -6.17 -12.57 -9.18
C MET A 47 -5.56 -13.22 -10.43
N GLU A 48 -6.41 -13.79 -11.28
CA GLU A 48 -6.00 -14.21 -12.62
C GLU A 48 -5.56 -12.98 -13.45
N GLU A 49 -4.62 -13.19 -14.38
CA GLU A 49 -4.00 -12.11 -15.15
C GLU A 49 -5.02 -11.21 -15.87
N ALA A 50 -6.11 -11.79 -16.38
CA ALA A 50 -7.18 -11.03 -17.04
C ALA A 50 -7.88 -10.06 -16.08
N ASP A 51 -8.33 -10.56 -14.93
CA ASP A 51 -9.03 -9.76 -13.92
C ASP A 51 -8.11 -8.71 -13.29
N LYS A 52 -6.86 -9.10 -13.01
CA LYS A 52 -5.81 -8.19 -12.54
C LYS A 52 -5.59 -7.05 -13.54
N GLY A 53 -5.49 -7.38 -14.84
CA GLY A 53 -5.34 -6.39 -15.91
C GLY A 53 -6.49 -5.40 -15.98
N HIS A 54 -7.73 -5.87 -15.80
CA HIS A 54 -8.91 -5.00 -15.75
C HIS A 54 -8.87 -4.04 -14.55
N ILE A 55 -8.58 -4.53 -13.35
CA ILE A 55 -8.48 -3.69 -12.15
C ILE A 55 -7.37 -2.65 -12.29
N LEU A 56 -6.19 -3.05 -12.77
CA LEU A 56 -5.07 -2.12 -12.95
C LEU A 56 -5.42 -1.00 -13.95
N SER A 57 -6.12 -1.34 -15.04
CA SER A 57 -6.57 -0.35 -16.02
C SER A 57 -7.51 0.70 -15.41
N VAL A 58 -8.41 0.26 -14.52
CA VAL A 58 -9.33 1.16 -13.80
C VAL A 58 -8.55 2.08 -12.86
N ILE A 59 -7.64 1.51 -12.05
CA ILE A 59 -6.79 2.27 -11.12
C ILE A 59 -5.98 3.34 -11.88
N ASP A 60 -5.33 2.96 -12.98
CA ASP A 60 -4.53 3.88 -13.79
C ASP A 60 -5.38 5.00 -14.39
N GLY A 61 -6.59 4.68 -14.86
CA GLY A 61 -7.56 5.65 -15.34
C GLY A 61 -7.93 6.69 -14.27
N PHE A 62 -8.23 6.23 -13.05
CA PHE A 62 -8.55 7.12 -11.93
C PHE A 62 -7.35 8.00 -11.51
N ILE A 63 -6.14 7.42 -11.40
CA ILE A 63 -4.92 8.17 -11.09
C ILE A 63 -4.70 9.28 -12.12
N LYS A 64 -4.84 8.96 -13.41
CA LYS A 64 -4.69 9.93 -14.50
C LYS A 64 -5.73 11.04 -14.40
N SER A 65 -6.99 10.71 -14.12
CA SER A 65 -8.08 11.69 -13.94
C SER A 65 -7.77 12.69 -12.83
N ILE A 66 -7.32 12.21 -11.67
CA ILE A 66 -6.95 13.08 -10.53
C ILE A 66 -5.78 14.00 -10.90
N LYS A 67 -4.74 13.46 -11.54
CA LYS A 67 -3.58 14.27 -11.97
C LYS A 67 -3.99 15.39 -12.92
N ILE A 68 -4.86 15.09 -13.90
CA ILE A 68 -5.38 16.10 -14.85
C ILE A 68 -6.17 17.18 -14.11
N LYS A 69 -7.07 16.79 -13.19
CA LYS A 69 -7.84 17.75 -12.38
C LYS A 69 -6.95 18.69 -11.57
N ASN A 70 -5.89 18.17 -10.96
CA ASN A 70 -4.98 18.98 -10.15
C ASN A 70 -4.16 19.96 -11.00
N ILE A 71 -3.84 19.61 -12.25
CA ILE A 71 -3.17 20.54 -13.19
C ILE A 71 -4.16 21.61 -13.66
N ALA A 72 -5.40 21.26 -13.97
CA ALA A 72 -6.42 22.20 -14.43
C ALA A 72 -6.94 23.15 -13.33
N ALA A 73 -6.62 22.89 -12.06
CA ALA A 73 -6.96 23.72 -10.91
C ALA A 73 -5.87 24.75 -10.55
N LEU A 74 -4.75 24.76 -11.28
CA LEU A 74 -3.66 25.75 -11.23
C LEU A 74 -3.84 26.81 -12.32
#